data_AF-A0A2Z3S1E6-F1
#
_entry.id   AF-A0A2Z3S1E6-F1
#
_cell.length_a   1.000
_cell.length_b   1.000
_cell.length_c   1.000
_cell.angle_alpha   90.00
_cell.angle_beta   90.00
_cell.angle_gamma   90.00
#
_symmetry.space_group_name_H-M   'P 1'
#
loop_
_entity.id
_entity.type
_entity.pdbx_description
1 polymer ?
#
loop_
_entity_poly.entity_id
_entity_poly.type
_entity_poly.pdbx_seq_one_letter_code
_entity_poly.pdbx_strand_id
1 'polypeptide(L)'
;MPKSKPKAGLTEIGVKYLFLFGSMSLFLFLTACSSSVDVSRQSVTNLESGMPSFSGPWAEEFRTRYSLAPTPEIQSFLADEQISEIEMQAVTEKFRNCMQGNQLTFTSFDVGGGFDFGFPETMGASTANEIADRCSSTSGVNAIIHLYYQLRSSPTNKDRSEEIVSCIIRAGIVPSNFSVKDYRTYPITELALVDEATAVTAVQFCEADPSGTFVG
;
A
#
# COMPACT_ATOMS: atom_id res chain seq x y z
N MET A 1 -43.55 -7.76 -28.94
CA MET A 1 -43.30 -9.08 -28.32
C MET A 1 -41.83 -9.16 -27.90
N PRO A 2 -41.51 -9.11 -26.61
CA PRO A 2 -40.15 -9.31 -26.10
C PRO A 2 -39.85 -10.82 -25.98
N LYS A 3 -38.63 -11.23 -26.35
CA LYS A 3 -38.12 -12.57 -26.07
C LYS A 3 -37.15 -12.53 -24.88
N SER A 4 -37.28 -13.56 -24.07
CA SER A 4 -36.82 -13.77 -22.70
C SER A 4 -35.30 -13.90 -22.52
N LYS A 5 -34.85 -13.46 -21.34
CA LYS A 5 -33.59 -13.83 -20.67
C LYS A 5 -33.43 -15.35 -20.54
N PRO A 6 -32.19 -15.80 -20.31
CA PRO A 6 -31.90 -16.79 -19.28
C PRO A 6 -31.16 -16.17 -18.09
N LYS A 7 -31.44 -16.74 -16.91
CA LYS A 7 -30.92 -16.43 -15.57
C LYS A 7 -29.67 -17.27 -15.26
N ALA A 8 -29.01 -16.87 -14.17
CA ALA A 8 -28.11 -17.61 -13.27
C ALA A 8 -26.63 -17.61 -13.65
N GLY A 9 -25.67 -17.51 -12.71
CA GLY A 9 -25.77 -17.70 -11.26
C GLY A 9 -24.81 -16.77 -10.50
N LEU A 10 -25.28 -16.37 -9.32
CA LEU A 10 -24.50 -15.76 -8.25
C LEU A 10 -23.53 -16.78 -7.63
N THR A 11 -22.42 -16.23 -7.13
CA THR A 11 -21.72 -16.55 -5.87
C THR A 11 -21.24 -17.99 -5.64
N GLU A 12 -19.93 -18.14 -5.47
CA GLU A 12 -19.32 -18.97 -4.41
C GLU A 12 -18.03 -18.27 -3.96
N ILE A 13 -18.11 -17.63 -2.79
CA ILE A 13 -16.99 -17.07 -2.04
C ILE A 13 -16.38 -18.22 -1.25
N GLY A 14 -15.16 -18.63 -1.60
CA GLY A 14 -14.44 -19.68 -0.89
C GLY A 14 -13.55 -19.13 0.22
N VAL A 15 -14.11 -18.85 1.40
CA VAL A 15 -13.31 -18.77 2.65
C VAL A 15 -14.07 -19.47 3.77
N LYS A 16 -13.57 -20.64 4.19
CA LYS A 16 -13.92 -21.30 5.46
C LYS A 16 -12.67 -21.97 6.03
N TYR A 17 -11.90 -21.26 6.84
CA TYR A 17 -11.04 -21.88 7.83
C TYR A 17 -11.76 -21.86 9.17
N LEU A 18 -12.34 -23.01 9.52
CA LEU A 18 -13.01 -23.27 10.79
C LEU A 18 -11.98 -23.92 11.73
N PHE A 19 -11.33 -23.15 12.59
CA PHE A 19 -10.57 -23.72 13.71
C PHE A 19 -11.52 -23.93 14.90
N LEU A 20 -11.87 -25.20 15.10
CA LEU A 20 -12.68 -25.68 16.21
C LEU A 20 -11.92 -25.56 17.53
N PHE A 21 -12.54 -24.90 18.50
CA PHE A 21 -12.17 -24.99 19.91
C PHE A 21 -12.57 -26.37 20.46
N GLY A 22 -11.58 -27.13 20.94
CA GLY A 22 -11.78 -28.39 21.65
C GLY A 22 -10.97 -28.40 22.95
N SER A 23 -11.65 -28.16 24.06
CA SER A 23 -11.14 -28.32 25.43
C SER A 23 -11.22 -29.78 25.86
N MET A 24 -10.11 -30.38 26.32
CA MET A 24 -10.13 -31.61 27.12
C MET A 24 -8.90 -31.69 28.03
N SER A 25 -9.15 -31.89 29.32
CA SER A 25 -8.20 -31.84 30.43
C SER A 25 -7.40 -33.14 30.65
N LEU A 26 -6.23 -32.97 31.30
CA LEU A 26 -5.66 -33.79 32.39
C LEU A 26 -5.04 -35.18 32.06
N PHE A 27 -3.71 -35.32 32.23
CA PHE A 27 -3.05 -36.05 33.34
C PHE A 27 -1.55 -36.35 33.10
N LEU A 28 -0.79 -36.17 34.19
CA LEU A 28 0.36 -36.95 34.70
C LEU A 28 1.77 -36.87 34.05
N PHE A 29 2.68 -36.47 34.95
CA PHE A 29 4.14 -36.48 34.98
C PHE A 29 4.85 -37.67 34.35
N LEU A 30 5.98 -37.38 33.70
CA LEU A 30 7.22 -38.18 33.75
C LEU A 30 8.43 -37.24 33.52
N THR A 31 9.34 -37.22 34.49
CA THR A 31 10.67 -36.62 34.47
C THR A 31 11.65 -37.40 33.58
N ALA A 32 12.39 -36.74 32.69
CA ALA A 32 13.66 -37.25 32.15
C ALA A 32 14.54 -36.11 31.61
N CYS A 33 15.84 -36.27 31.77
CA CYS A 33 16.90 -35.26 31.77
C CYS A 33 17.33 -34.71 30.40
N SER A 34 17.77 -33.44 30.45
CA SER A 34 18.95 -32.86 29.82
C SER A 34 19.16 -33.05 28.32
N SER A 35 18.86 -32.00 27.58
CA SER A 35 19.71 -31.43 26.54
C SER A 35 19.27 -29.98 26.38
N SER A 36 19.98 -29.05 27.01
CA SER A 36 19.87 -27.63 26.69
C SER A 36 20.41 -27.47 25.28
N VAL A 37 19.59 -27.75 24.27
CA VAL A 37 19.75 -27.13 22.97
C VAL A 37 19.35 -25.69 23.24
N ASP A 38 20.35 -24.86 23.54
CA ASP A 38 20.26 -23.43 23.29
C ASP A 38 19.95 -23.31 21.80
N VAL A 39 18.65 -23.32 21.48
CA VAL A 39 18.14 -22.70 20.27
C VAL A 39 18.43 -21.23 20.50
N SER A 40 19.68 -20.87 20.18
CA SER A 40 20.09 -19.52 19.91
C SER A 40 18.95 -18.92 19.11
N ARG A 41 18.23 -18.01 19.76
CA ARG A 41 17.32 -17.06 19.14
C ARG A 41 18.22 -16.10 18.34
N GLN A 42 18.96 -16.63 17.38
CA GLN A 42 19.77 -15.93 16.41
C GLN A 42 19.05 -16.08 15.09
N SER A 43 18.17 -15.11 14.80
CA SER A 43 17.80 -14.69 13.44
C SER A 43 16.90 -13.45 13.53
N VAL A 44 17.32 -12.43 14.29
CA VAL A 44 16.79 -11.06 14.11
C VAL A 44 17.93 -10.03 14.06
N THR A 45 19.13 -10.37 14.56
CA THR A 45 20.26 -9.46 14.66
C THR A 45 21.06 -9.25 13.37
N ASN A 46 20.63 -9.78 12.22
CA ASN A 46 21.37 -9.60 10.95
C ASN A 46 20.63 -8.74 9.90
N LEU A 47 19.43 -8.24 10.20
CA LEU A 47 18.79 -7.20 9.38
C LEU A 47 19.26 -5.77 9.77
N GLU A 48 19.79 -5.61 10.99
CA GLU A 48 20.30 -4.31 11.45
C GLU A 48 21.79 -4.07 11.10
N SER A 49 22.55 -5.11 10.71
CA SER A 49 23.97 -5.00 10.38
C SER A 49 24.18 -4.40 8.98
N GLY A 50 23.89 -3.10 8.83
CA GLY A 50 24.08 -2.35 7.57
C GLY A 50 22.93 -1.41 7.22
N MET A 51 21.88 -1.34 8.04
CA MET A 51 20.82 -0.36 7.90
C MET A 51 21.26 0.99 8.50
N PRO A 52 21.06 2.12 7.79
CA PRO A 52 21.27 3.44 8.35
C PRO A 52 20.37 3.70 9.56
N SER A 53 20.81 4.61 10.44
CA SER A 53 19.94 5.14 11.47
C SER A 53 19.00 6.15 10.85
N PHE A 54 17.70 5.89 10.96
CA PHE A 54 16.64 6.79 10.53
C PHE A 54 16.04 7.55 11.72
N SER A 55 15.71 8.82 11.51
CA SER A 55 15.32 9.78 12.52
C SER A 55 14.20 10.73 12.05
N GLY A 56 13.54 11.38 13.00
CA GLY A 56 12.47 12.33 12.68
C GLY A 56 11.13 11.68 12.27
N PRO A 57 10.19 12.48 11.76
CA PRO A 57 8.78 12.08 11.62
C PRO A 57 8.54 10.95 10.59
N TRP A 58 9.46 10.77 9.64
CA TRP A 58 9.35 9.78 8.56
C TRP A 58 10.25 8.54 8.79
N ALA A 59 10.94 8.44 9.93
CA ALA A 59 11.96 7.43 10.18
C ALA A 59 11.49 5.98 9.95
N GLU A 60 10.27 5.65 10.37
CA GLU A 60 9.72 4.29 10.20
C GLU A 60 9.40 3.96 8.74
N GLU A 61 8.94 4.95 7.99
CA GLU A 61 8.68 4.79 6.57
C GLU A 61 9.99 4.60 5.82
N PHE A 62 11.03 5.40 6.11
CA PHE A 62 12.37 5.19 5.56
C PHE A 62 12.93 3.81 5.89
N ARG A 63 12.81 3.36 7.14
CA ARG A 63 13.20 2.01 7.58
C ARG A 63 12.51 0.91 6.76
N THR A 64 11.20 1.04 6.60
CA THR A 64 10.38 0.08 5.85
C THR A 64 10.79 0.07 4.37
N ARG A 65 10.88 1.24 3.74
CA ARG A 65 11.24 1.37 2.32
C ARG A 65 12.67 0.91 2.04
N TYR A 66 13.62 1.19 2.92
CA TYR A 66 15.01 0.72 2.81
C TYR A 66 15.08 -0.81 2.85
N SER A 67 14.28 -1.44 3.71
CA SER A 67 14.21 -2.91 3.84
C SER A 67 13.58 -3.58 2.62
N LEU A 68 12.64 -2.91 1.96
CA LEU A 68 11.92 -3.39 0.77
C LEU A 68 12.58 -2.97 -0.55
N ALA A 69 13.63 -2.16 -0.51
CA ALA A 69 14.31 -1.66 -1.69
C ALA A 69 14.87 -2.83 -2.53
N PRO A 70 14.60 -2.88 -3.85
CA PRO A 70 14.95 -4.03 -4.68
C PRO A 70 16.45 -4.12 -5.00
N THR A 71 17.21 -3.03 -4.82
CA THR A 71 18.64 -2.97 -5.14
C THR A 71 19.41 -2.10 -4.15
N PRO A 72 20.74 -2.31 -4.02
CA PRO A 72 21.61 -1.46 -3.19
C PRO A 72 21.62 0.02 -3.61
N GLU A 73 21.37 0.30 -4.89
CA GLU A 73 21.25 1.67 -5.39
C GLU A 73 20.01 2.36 -4.81
N ILE A 74 18.86 1.68 -4.79
CA ILE A 74 17.64 2.22 -4.18
C ILE A 74 17.79 2.36 -2.67
N GLN A 75 18.51 1.43 -2.02
CA GLN A 75 18.90 1.58 -0.62
C GLN A 75 19.74 2.84 -0.39
N SER A 76 20.69 3.14 -1.30
CA SER A 76 21.52 4.34 -1.19
C SER A 76 20.70 5.63 -1.30
N PHE A 77 19.65 5.66 -2.12
CA PHE A 77 18.74 6.82 -2.27
C PHE A 77 17.83 7.05 -1.05
N LEU A 78 17.73 6.07 -0.14
CA LEU A 78 16.92 6.17 1.07
C LEU A 78 17.79 6.42 2.31
N ALA A 79 19.11 6.28 2.19
CA ALA A 79 20.01 6.16 3.33
C ALA A 79 20.22 7.46 4.12
N ASP A 80 20.01 8.62 3.49
CA ASP A 80 20.24 9.95 4.07
C ASP A 80 18.95 10.69 4.42
N GLU A 81 17.81 9.98 4.39
CA GLU A 81 16.47 10.50 4.68
C GLU A 81 16.00 11.62 3.74
N GLN A 82 16.65 11.75 2.58
CA GLN A 82 16.31 12.71 1.56
C GLN A 82 16.22 12.03 0.20
N ILE A 83 15.25 12.41 -0.61
CA ILE A 83 15.15 11.93 -1.99
C ILE A 83 15.24 13.14 -2.91
N SER A 84 16.39 13.28 -3.53
CA SER A 84 16.70 14.36 -4.46
C SER A 84 15.92 14.21 -5.77
N GLU A 85 15.86 15.29 -6.55
CA GLU A 85 15.27 15.28 -7.89
C GLU A 85 16.02 14.34 -8.83
N ILE A 86 17.35 14.25 -8.69
CA ILE A 86 18.20 13.41 -9.53
C ILE A 86 17.92 11.92 -9.25
N GLU A 87 17.79 11.53 -7.99
CA GLU A 87 17.47 10.14 -7.60
C GLU A 87 16.06 9.76 -8.06
N MET A 88 15.09 10.67 -7.89
CA MET A 88 13.74 10.45 -8.39
C MET A 88 13.70 10.36 -9.92
N GLN A 89 14.48 11.18 -10.63
CA GLN A 89 14.61 11.09 -12.08
C GLN A 89 15.21 9.76 -12.52
N ALA A 90 16.24 9.27 -11.81
CA ALA A 90 16.89 8.00 -12.10
C ALA A 90 15.90 6.81 -11.99
N VAL A 91 15.08 6.75 -10.94
CA VAL A 91 14.06 5.69 -10.82
C VAL A 91 12.91 5.86 -11.80
N THR A 92 12.50 7.09 -12.08
CA THR A 92 11.47 7.40 -13.09
C THR A 92 11.91 6.91 -14.46
N GLU A 93 13.18 7.08 -14.81
CA GLU A 93 13.70 6.65 -16.11
C GLU A 93 13.81 5.13 -16.20
N LYS A 94 14.23 4.45 -15.13
CA LYS A 94 14.18 2.97 -15.08
C LYS A 94 12.77 2.44 -15.23
N PHE A 95 11.82 3.05 -14.54
CA PHE A 95 10.41 2.71 -14.63
C PHE A 95 9.89 2.90 -16.06
N ARG A 96 10.11 4.08 -16.65
CA ARG A 96 9.72 4.40 -18.04
C ARG A 96 10.29 3.41 -19.04
N ASN A 97 11.58 3.07 -18.93
CA ASN A 97 12.23 2.12 -19.82
C ASN A 97 11.64 0.70 -19.69
N CYS A 98 11.33 0.26 -18.47
CA CYS A 98 10.63 -1.01 -18.26
C CYS A 98 9.24 -1.01 -18.90
N MET A 99 8.45 0.05 -18.69
CA MET A 99 7.11 0.21 -19.26
C MET A 99 7.16 0.15 -20.79
N GLN A 100 8.03 0.97 -21.41
CA GLN A 100 8.18 1.03 -22.87
C GLN A 100 8.66 -0.30 -23.45
N GLY A 101 9.61 -0.97 -22.80
CA GLY A 101 10.09 -2.29 -23.20
C GLY A 101 8.98 -3.37 -23.19
N ASN A 102 7.89 -3.13 -22.46
CA ASN A 102 6.71 -3.99 -22.41
C ASN A 102 5.50 -3.38 -23.14
N GLN A 103 5.70 -2.42 -24.05
CA GLN A 103 4.64 -1.77 -24.85
C GLN A 103 3.62 -0.96 -24.01
N LEU A 104 3.97 -0.58 -22.79
CA LEU A 104 3.18 0.36 -21.99
C LEU A 104 3.70 1.79 -22.18
N THR A 105 2.80 2.76 -22.25
CA THR A 105 3.15 4.18 -22.39
C THR A 105 2.89 4.91 -21.08
N PHE A 106 3.97 5.32 -20.41
CA PHE A 106 3.95 6.15 -19.21
C PHE A 106 4.30 7.60 -19.55
N THR A 107 3.57 8.57 -18.97
CA THR A 107 3.84 10.01 -19.17
C THR A 107 4.57 10.60 -17.96
N SER A 108 3.88 10.67 -16.82
CA SER A 108 4.37 11.30 -15.59
C SER A 108 3.65 10.75 -14.37
N PHE A 109 4.25 10.96 -13.21
CA PHE A 109 3.59 10.77 -11.92
C PHE A 109 2.80 12.02 -11.53
N ASP A 110 1.70 11.83 -10.81
CA ASP A 110 0.95 12.92 -10.16
C ASP A 110 1.62 13.38 -8.86
N VAL A 111 1.03 14.39 -8.20
CA VAL A 111 1.57 14.98 -6.96
C VAL A 111 1.52 14.06 -5.72
N GLY A 112 0.82 12.93 -5.79
CA GLY A 112 0.78 11.89 -4.76
C GLY A 112 1.64 10.66 -5.10
N GLY A 113 2.24 10.63 -6.30
CA GLY A 113 3.01 9.50 -6.80
C GLY A 113 2.21 8.45 -7.56
N GLY A 114 0.92 8.69 -7.82
CA GLY A 114 0.12 7.88 -8.73
C GLY A 114 0.51 8.12 -10.19
N PHE A 115 0.04 7.27 -11.09
CA PHE A 115 0.23 7.43 -12.52
C PHE A 115 -0.83 6.68 -13.32
N ASP A 116 -1.09 7.20 -14.53
CA ASP A 116 -1.81 6.50 -15.58
C ASP A 116 -0.83 5.97 -16.64
N PHE A 117 -1.26 4.93 -17.35
CA PHE A 117 -0.50 4.38 -18.46
C PHE A 117 -1.42 3.87 -19.58
N GLY A 118 -0.94 3.99 -20.82
CA GLY A 118 -1.59 3.41 -22.00
C GLY A 118 -1.04 2.02 -22.32
N PHE A 119 -1.87 1.17 -22.94
CA PHE A 119 -1.49 -0.17 -23.39
C PHE A 119 -2.29 -0.59 -24.64
N PRO A 120 -1.78 -1.53 -25.46
CA PRO A 120 -2.51 -2.04 -26.63
C PRO A 120 -3.77 -2.82 -26.22
N GLU A 121 -4.88 -2.66 -26.95
CA GLU A 121 -6.14 -3.38 -26.67
C GLU A 121 -5.97 -4.90 -26.61
N THR A 122 -5.03 -5.45 -27.38
CA THR A 122 -4.74 -6.89 -27.44
C THR A 122 -4.12 -7.46 -26.17
N MET A 123 -3.55 -6.63 -25.28
CA MET A 123 -2.88 -7.07 -24.05
C MET A 123 -3.87 -7.41 -22.92
N GLY A 124 -5.00 -6.69 -22.88
CA GLY A 124 -5.97 -6.74 -21.78
C GLY A 124 -5.46 -6.04 -20.51
N ALA A 125 -6.39 -5.46 -19.74
CA ALA A 125 -6.07 -4.64 -18.58
C ALA A 125 -5.35 -5.40 -17.45
N SER A 126 -5.72 -6.66 -17.17
CA SER A 126 -5.08 -7.46 -16.12
C SER A 126 -3.57 -7.63 -16.38
N THR A 127 -3.22 -8.09 -17.57
CA THR A 127 -1.83 -8.25 -18.01
C THR A 127 -1.06 -6.93 -17.95
N ALA A 128 -1.68 -5.83 -18.39
CA ALA A 128 -1.06 -4.52 -18.41
C ALA A 128 -0.75 -4.02 -16.98
N ASN A 129 -1.67 -4.24 -16.02
CA ASN A 129 -1.44 -3.92 -14.61
C ASN A 129 -0.34 -4.79 -14.00
N GLU A 130 -0.34 -6.10 -14.24
CA GLU A 130 0.72 -7.00 -13.74
C GLU A 130 2.12 -6.58 -14.25
N ILE A 131 2.20 -6.14 -15.50
CA ILE A 131 3.44 -5.60 -16.07
C ILE A 131 3.82 -4.28 -15.39
N ALA A 132 2.86 -3.37 -15.21
CA ALA A 132 3.10 -2.08 -14.56
C ALA A 132 3.59 -2.28 -13.11
N ASP A 133 2.94 -3.14 -12.33
CA ASP A 133 3.33 -3.49 -10.96
C ASP A 133 4.75 -4.06 -10.89
N ARG A 134 5.08 -4.96 -11.82
CA ARG A 134 6.44 -5.51 -11.94
C ARG A 134 7.45 -4.41 -12.28
N CYS A 135 7.14 -3.51 -13.20
CA CYS A 135 8.01 -2.39 -13.54
C CYS A 135 8.19 -1.45 -12.35
N SER A 136 7.13 -1.16 -11.60
CA SER A 136 7.19 -0.31 -10.42
C SER A 136 8.04 -0.92 -9.30
N SER A 137 7.92 -2.23 -9.10
CA SER A 137 8.73 -2.99 -8.14
C SER A 137 10.20 -3.05 -8.55
N THR A 138 10.50 -3.46 -9.78
CA THR A 138 11.88 -3.71 -10.23
C THR A 138 12.69 -2.43 -10.48
N SER A 139 12.05 -1.34 -10.89
CA SER A 139 12.70 -0.03 -11.01
C SER A 139 13.05 0.62 -9.67
N GLY A 140 12.42 0.16 -8.58
CA GLY A 140 12.52 0.76 -7.24
C GLY A 140 11.62 1.96 -7.01
N VAL A 141 10.80 2.37 -7.99
CA VAL A 141 9.94 3.55 -7.82
C VAL A 141 8.91 3.36 -6.70
N ASN A 142 8.39 2.14 -6.49
CA ASN A 142 7.49 1.82 -5.36
C ASN A 142 8.12 2.04 -3.97
N ALA A 143 9.45 1.99 -3.87
CA ALA A 143 10.14 2.25 -2.61
C ALA A 143 10.33 3.76 -2.34
N ILE A 144 10.35 4.57 -3.40
CA ILE A 144 10.81 5.97 -3.33
C ILE A 144 9.66 6.97 -3.48
N ILE A 145 8.75 6.72 -4.43
CA ILE A 145 7.89 7.75 -4.97
C ILE A 145 6.97 8.40 -3.93
N HIS A 146 6.39 7.60 -3.05
CA HIS A 146 5.52 8.10 -2.00
C HIS A 146 6.27 9.05 -1.06
N LEU A 147 7.43 8.62 -0.56
CA LEU A 147 8.29 9.44 0.31
C LEU A 147 8.73 10.73 -0.41
N TYR A 148 9.10 10.66 -1.68
CA TYR A 148 9.53 11.83 -2.46
C TYR A 148 8.46 12.94 -2.45
N TYR A 149 7.20 12.60 -2.72
CA TYR A 149 6.13 13.58 -2.74
C TYR A 149 5.72 14.02 -1.33
N GLN A 150 5.64 13.09 -0.39
CA GLN A 150 5.20 13.38 0.98
C GLN A 150 6.18 14.22 1.79
N LEU A 151 7.49 14.05 1.59
CA LEU A 151 8.49 14.90 2.24
C LEU A 151 8.35 16.36 1.81
N ARG A 152 7.84 16.62 0.60
CA ARG A 152 7.63 17.97 0.06
C ARG A 152 6.31 18.57 0.49
N SER A 153 5.23 17.78 0.53
CA SER A 153 3.88 18.25 0.88
C SER A 153 3.60 18.21 2.39
N SER A 154 4.22 17.29 3.13
CA SER A 154 4.00 17.02 4.57
C SER A 154 5.31 16.70 5.30
N PRO A 155 6.27 17.63 5.37
CA PRO A 155 7.59 17.38 5.96
C PRO A 155 7.54 16.98 7.45
N THR A 156 6.48 17.39 8.16
CA THR A 156 6.31 17.08 9.59
C THR A 156 5.63 15.74 9.87
N ASN A 157 5.18 15.00 8.85
CA ASN A 157 4.37 13.78 8.97
C ASN A 157 3.27 13.88 10.05
N LYS A 158 2.52 14.98 10.05
CA LYS A 158 1.45 15.16 11.04
C LYS A 158 0.32 14.20 10.72
N ASP A 159 -0.10 13.45 11.71
CA ASP A 159 -1.29 12.61 11.61
C ASP A 159 -2.53 13.50 11.43
N ARG A 160 -3.06 13.53 10.20
CA ARG A 160 -4.28 14.27 9.84
C ARG A 160 -5.51 13.37 9.75
N SER A 161 -5.42 12.13 10.25
CA SER A 161 -6.49 11.13 10.07
C SER A 161 -7.83 11.61 10.64
N GLU A 162 -7.81 12.32 11.77
CA GLU A 162 -9.03 12.89 12.36
C GLU A 162 -9.70 13.93 11.45
N GLU A 163 -8.90 14.80 10.83
CA GLU A 163 -9.38 15.84 9.92
C GLU A 163 -9.95 15.21 8.63
N ILE A 164 -9.23 14.22 8.07
CA ILE A 164 -9.62 13.48 6.87
C ILE A 164 -10.92 12.70 7.12
N VAL A 165 -11.01 11.93 8.21
CA VAL A 165 -12.23 11.21 8.59
C VAL A 165 -13.40 12.17 8.76
N SER A 166 -13.19 13.31 9.41
CA SER A 166 -14.23 14.33 9.55
C SER A 166 -14.70 14.84 8.18
N CYS A 167 -13.79 15.07 7.24
CA CYS A 167 -14.13 15.47 5.87
C CYS A 167 -14.97 14.40 5.15
N ILE A 168 -14.54 13.13 5.19
CA ILE A 168 -15.23 12.01 4.53
C ILE A 168 -16.64 11.83 5.09
N ILE A 169 -16.83 11.98 6.41
CA ILE A 169 -18.15 11.97 7.06
C ILE A 169 -18.99 13.17 6.59
N ARG A 170 -18.44 14.39 6.59
CA ARG A 170 -19.16 15.60 6.13
C ARG A 170 -19.55 15.52 4.65
N ALA A 171 -18.72 14.88 3.82
CA ALA A 171 -18.96 14.62 2.42
C ALA A 171 -20.03 13.54 2.17
N GLY A 172 -20.51 12.86 3.21
CA GLY A 172 -21.56 11.84 3.10
C GLY A 172 -21.10 10.52 2.47
N ILE A 173 -19.79 10.30 2.36
CA ILE A 173 -19.21 9.12 1.70
C ILE A 173 -19.36 7.87 2.57
N VAL A 174 -19.32 8.04 3.89
CA VAL A 174 -19.38 6.97 4.89
C VAL A 174 -20.40 7.30 5.99
N PRO A 175 -20.86 6.32 6.77
CA PRO A 175 -21.72 6.56 7.93
C PRO A 175 -21.08 7.49 8.99
N SER A 176 -21.90 8.23 9.73
CA SER A 176 -21.44 9.15 10.78
C SER A 176 -20.66 8.52 11.94
N ASN A 177 -20.73 7.18 12.10
CA ASN A 177 -19.97 6.44 13.10
C ASN A 177 -18.64 5.88 12.57
N PHE A 178 -18.26 6.19 11.32
CA PHE A 178 -16.95 5.84 10.77
C PHE A 178 -15.83 6.48 11.60
N SER A 179 -14.77 5.72 11.85
CA SER A 179 -13.67 6.13 12.73
C SER A 179 -12.32 6.18 12.02
N VAL A 180 -11.33 6.82 12.65
CA VAL A 180 -9.92 6.75 12.24
C VAL A 180 -9.41 5.31 12.17
N LYS A 181 -9.90 4.44 13.05
CA LYS A 181 -9.55 3.02 13.00
C LYS A 181 -10.07 2.38 11.72
N ASP A 182 -11.32 2.65 11.35
CA ASP A 182 -11.91 2.10 10.12
C ASP A 182 -11.16 2.60 8.89
N TYR A 183 -10.86 3.90 8.84
CA TYR A 183 -10.04 4.52 7.79
C TYR A 183 -8.68 3.84 7.59
N ARG A 184 -8.04 3.41 8.68
CA ARG A 184 -6.73 2.74 8.62
C ARG A 184 -6.81 1.24 8.36
N THR A 185 -7.99 0.64 8.55
CA THR A 185 -8.14 -0.83 8.53
C THR A 185 -8.72 -1.33 7.21
N TYR A 186 -9.64 -0.57 6.62
CA TYR A 186 -10.43 -1.01 5.48
C TYR A 186 -10.30 -0.05 4.30
N PRO A 187 -10.31 -0.56 3.05
CA PRO A 187 -10.52 0.30 1.89
C PRO A 187 -11.84 1.05 2.04
N ILE A 188 -11.85 2.37 1.83
CA ILE A 188 -13.09 3.16 1.94
C ILE A 188 -14.15 2.64 0.97
N THR A 189 -13.74 2.14 -0.20
CA THR A 189 -14.63 1.57 -1.22
C THR A 189 -15.48 0.40 -0.71
N GLU A 190 -15.03 -0.32 0.32
CA GLU A 190 -15.81 -1.39 0.97
C GLU A 190 -16.88 -0.87 1.94
N LEU A 191 -16.72 0.37 2.44
CA LEU A 191 -17.55 0.98 3.47
C LEU A 191 -18.37 2.18 2.95
N ALA A 192 -18.16 2.57 1.69
CA ALA A 192 -18.78 3.73 1.08
C ALA A 192 -20.29 3.54 0.88
N LEU A 193 -21.03 4.62 1.10
CA LEU A 193 -22.47 4.73 0.84
C LEU A 193 -22.79 5.14 -0.60
N VAL A 194 -21.74 5.48 -1.36
CA VAL A 194 -21.79 5.97 -2.76
C VAL A 194 -21.07 4.98 -3.68
N ASP A 195 -21.14 5.22 -4.99
CA ASP A 195 -20.37 4.42 -5.94
C ASP A 195 -18.86 4.62 -5.78
N GLU A 196 -18.08 3.65 -6.26
CA GLU A 196 -16.63 3.61 -6.10
C GLU A 196 -15.92 4.84 -6.67
N ALA A 197 -16.35 5.34 -7.84
CA ALA A 197 -15.70 6.48 -8.48
C ALA A 197 -15.91 7.77 -7.65
N THR A 198 -17.13 7.97 -7.13
CA THR A 198 -17.42 9.08 -6.21
C THR A 198 -16.64 8.94 -4.92
N ALA A 199 -16.57 7.75 -4.34
CA ALA A 199 -15.82 7.49 -3.11
C ALA A 199 -14.32 7.81 -3.27
N VAL A 200 -13.70 7.32 -4.34
CA VAL A 200 -12.28 7.57 -4.63
C VAL A 200 -12.01 9.06 -4.80
N THR A 201 -12.84 9.76 -5.58
CA THR A 201 -12.69 11.20 -5.81
C THR A 201 -12.82 12.01 -4.52
N ALA A 202 -13.79 11.66 -3.67
CA ALA A 202 -14.01 12.34 -2.40
C ALA A 202 -12.87 12.10 -1.39
N VAL A 203 -12.32 10.89 -1.33
CA VAL A 203 -11.17 10.57 -0.48
C VAL A 203 -9.95 11.37 -0.91
N GLN A 204 -9.63 11.38 -2.21
CA GLN A 204 -8.53 12.17 -2.75
C GLN A 204 -8.68 13.67 -2.42
N PHE A 205 -9.91 14.20 -2.54
CA PHE A 205 -10.20 15.57 -2.14
C PHE A 205 -9.94 15.79 -0.64
N CYS A 206 -10.47 14.93 0.23
CA CYS A 206 -10.33 15.08 1.68
C CYS A 206 -8.89 14.88 2.18
N GLU A 207 -8.08 14.08 1.51
CA GLU A 207 -6.66 13.93 1.82
C GLU A 207 -5.85 15.17 1.42
N ALA A 208 -6.24 15.83 0.33
CA ALA A 208 -5.64 17.07 -0.13
C ALA A 208 -6.05 18.29 0.72
N ASP A 209 -7.36 18.46 0.98
CA ASP A 209 -7.93 19.54 1.78
C ASP A 209 -9.02 19.02 2.75
N PRO A 210 -8.62 18.52 3.93
CA PRO A 210 -9.57 17.98 4.90
C PRO A 210 -10.46 19.05 5.54
N SER A 211 -10.18 20.34 5.31
CA SER A 211 -11.03 21.45 5.73
C SER A 211 -12.06 21.85 4.66
N GLY A 212 -11.85 21.39 3.43
CA GLY A 212 -12.68 21.67 2.28
C GLY A 212 -14.07 21.06 2.36
N THR A 213 -14.95 21.55 1.49
CA THR A 213 -16.29 20.98 1.27
C THR A 213 -16.30 20.26 -0.06
N PHE A 214 -16.35 18.93 -0.03
CA PHE A 214 -16.54 18.13 -1.22
C PHE A 214 -17.97 18.30 -1.74
N VAL A 215 -18.10 18.54 -3.04
CA VAL A 215 -19.39 18.55 -3.75
C VAL A 215 -19.25 17.61 -4.93
N GLY A 216 -19.79 16.41 -4.79
CA GLY A 216 -19.80 15.33 -5.79
C GLY A 216 -21.20 15.01 -6.26
#